data_AF-A0A4R4VSM3-F1
#
_entry.id   AF-A0A4R4VSM3-F1
#
_cell.length_a   1.000
_cell.length_b   1.000
_cell.length_c   1.000
_cell.angle_alpha   90.00
_cell.angle_beta   90.00
_cell.angle_gamma   90.00
#
_symmetry.space_group_name_H-M   'P 1'
#
loop_
_entity.id
_entity.type
_entity.pdbx_description
1 polymer ?
#
loop_
_entity_poly.entity_id
_entity_poly.type
_entity_poly.pdbx_seq_one_letter_code
_entity_poly.pdbx_strand_id
1 'polypeptide(L)'
;MGSAYVAGTFDTKGAELDHVAELIAHGHPVVTVDLSTTGEGSSSAVVQPAEVAAHHPDGADAVFTGDRGTAVTAMACAFAHFLRERDVDGVIGLGGSGGTALITPAMRELPVGVPKVMVSTVASGDVSGYVDATDIAMFPSVTDVAGLNRISRRILANAAHALLGAISHPMPQVEDKPAVALSMFGVTTPCVTATADALAAEFDPLVFHATGTGGRAMEKLVDDGLVRAVLDITTTEVCDLIAGGVMSAGEQRLDAIARAGVPYVGSCGALDMVNFGALESVPQRYRDRNLYVHNPQVTLMRTTAQECREIGSFIARKLNACRGPVRFLLPTAGVSMLDAPGQPFHDPEADAALFDTIEREVEQTEDRRVLRVGHNINDEEFVTALLASFREILEEQGNPGTREASRH
;
A
#
# COMPACT_ATOMS: atom_id res chain seq x y z
N MET A 1 25.86 -6.44 7.59
CA MET A 1 25.27 -7.41 8.54
C MET A 1 24.47 -6.53 9.44
N GLY A 2 23.15 -6.61 9.27
CA GLY A 2 22.24 -5.70 9.92
C GLY A 2 22.15 -5.98 11.40
N SER A 3 21.17 -5.39 12.03
CA SER A 3 20.84 -5.66 13.42
C SER A 3 19.34 -5.78 13.59
N ALA A 4 18.95 -6.49 14.64
CA ALA A 4 17.59 -6.44 15.15
C ALA A 4 17.40 -5.15 15.95
N TYR A 5 16.35 -4.39 15.63
CA TYR A 5 16.02 -3.17 16.34
C TYR A 5 14.94 -3.45 17.39
N VAL A 6 15.22 -3.09 18.65
CA VAL A 6 14.25 -3.16 19.75
C VAL A 6 13.86 -1.75 20.12
N ALA A 7 12.65 -1.35 19.72
CA ALA A 7 12.20 0.03 19.77
C ALA A 7 11.02 0.22 20.72
N GLY A 8 11.04 1.28 21.51
CA GLY A 8 9.93 1.62 22.40
C GLY A 8 10.23 2.78 23.33
N THR A 9 9.30 3.08 24.23
CA THR A 9 9.43 4.17 25.21
C THR A 9 10.12 3.64 26.48
N PHE A 10 11.44 3.82 26.61
CA PHE A 10 12.22 3.25 27.72
C PHE A 10 11.90 3.90 29.07
N ASP A 11 11.46 5.17 29.07
CA ASP A 11 10.99 5.88 30.27
C ASP A 11 9.88 5.13 31.03
N THR A 12 9.06 4.35 30.32
CA THR A 12 7.94 3.60 30.90
C THR A 12 8.09 2.08 30.80
N LYS A 13 8.89 1.56 29.86
CA LYS A 13 8.95 0.13 29.52
C LYS A 13 10.38 -0.41 29.36
N GLY A 14 11.36 0.28 29.95
CA GLY A 14 12.77 -0.09 29.83
C GLY A 14 13.06 -1.53 30.24
N ALA A 15 12.48 -2.01 31.34
CA ALA A 15 12.70 -3.38 31.80
C ALA A 15 12.19 -4.44 30.79
N GLU A 16 11.05 -4.21 30.15
CA GLU A 16 10.49 -5.08 29.13
C GLU A 16 11.29 -5.05 27.84
N LEU A 17 11.74 -3.87 27.42
CA LEU A 17 12.56 -3.66 26.23
C LEU A 17 13.94 -4.32 26.41
N ASP A 18 14.60 -4.11 27.55
CA ASP A 18 15.87 -4.73 27.89
C ASP A 18 15.75 -6.26 27.93
N HIS A 19 14.65 -6.79 28.47
CA HIS A 19 14.40 -8.23 28.48
C HIS A 19 14.25 -8.82 27.06
N VAL A 20 13.54 -8.15 26.16
CA VAL A 20 13.40 -8.56 24.76
C VAL A 20 14.75 -8.47 24.04
N ALA A 21 15.50 -7.38 24.25
CA ALA A 21 16.81 -7.17 23.66
C ALA A 21 17.80 -8.25 24.09
N GLU A 22 17.83 -8.60 25.38
CA GLU A 22 18.68 -9.67 25.91
C GLU A 22 18.38 -11.01 25.22
N LEU A 23 17.10 -11.38 25.06
CA LEU A 23 16.72 -12.63 24.40
C LEU A 23 17.17 -12.71 22.94
N ILE A 24 17.05 -11.61 22.19
CA ILE A 24 17.47 -11.57 20.78
C ILE A 24 19.01 -11.55 20.66
N ALA A 25 19.69 -10.85 21.57
CA ALA A 25 21.16 -10.73 21.60
C ALA A 25 21.90 -12.07 21.73
N HIS A 26 21.22 -13.14 22.18
CA HIS A 26 21.77 -14.49 22.23
C HIS A 26 22.03 -15.10 20.84
N GLY A 27 21.34 -14.63 19.79
CA GLY A 27 21.42 -15.19 18.45
C GLY A 27 21.70 -14.18 17.34
N HIS A 28 21.58 -12.88 17.60
CA HIS A 28 21.73 -11.85 16.59
C HIS A 28 22.11 -10.48 17.19
N PRO A 29 22.88 -9.61 16.50
CA PRO A 29 23.16 -8.25 16.97
C PRO A 29 21.89 -7.43 17.23
N VAL A 30 21.87 -6.65 18.31
CA VAL A 30 20.70 -5.84 18.71
C VAL A 30 21.08 -4.38 18.88
N VAL A 31 20.22 -3.49 18.38
CA VAL A 31 20.23 -2.05 18.66
C VAL A 31 18.93 -1.68 19.40
N THR A 32 19.07 -1.19 20.63
CA THR A 32 17.94 -0.65 21.40
C THR A 32 17.73 0.83 21.07
N VAL A 33 16.47 1.20 20.79
CA VAL A 33 16.08 2.55 20.38
C VAL A 33 15.01 3.10 21.30
N ASP A 34 15.34 4.19 21.98
CA ASP A 34 14.39 4.88 22.85
C ASP A 34 13.61 5.96 22.12
N LEU A 35 12.29 5.88 22.26
CA LEU A 35 11.29 6.73 21.62
C LEU A 35 10.48 7.53 22.65
N SER A 36 10.96 7.63 23.89
CA SER A 36 10.35 8.43 24.94
C SER A 36 10.32 9.92 24.60
N THR A 37 9.21 10.59 24.92
CA THR A 37 8.93 11.99 24.54
C THR A 37 8.88 12.96 25.72
N THR A 38 8.96 12.45 26.95
CA THR A 38 8.80 13.22 28.19
C THR A 38 10.12 13.80 28.71
N GLY A 39 11.27 13.32 28.23
CA GLY A 39 12.60 13.77 28.66
C GLY A 39 12.96 13.42 30.11
N GLU A 40 12.11 12.65 30.81
CA GLU A 40 12.32 12.24 32.19
C GLU A 40 12.96 10.83 32.25
N GLY A 41 14.08 10.72 32.98
CA GLY A 41 14.74 9.44 33.26
C GLY A 41 16.03 9.18 32.49
N SER A 42 16.83 8.24 33.00
CA SER A 42 18.00 7.71 32.29
C SER A 42 17.58 6.51 31.45
N SER A 43 17.77 6.58 30.14
CA SER A 43 17.50 5.47 29.22
C SER A 43 18.69 4.53 29.13
N SER A 44 18.44 3.22 29.20
CA SER A 44 19.44 2.17 28.95
C SER A 44 19.66 1.91 27.46
N ALA A 45 18.86 2.51 26.57
CA ALA A 45 18.95 2.29 25.13
C ALA A 45 20.28 2.79 24.54
N VAL A 46 20.76 2.11 23.50
CA VAL A 46 21.95 2.54 22.75
C VAL A 46 21.66 3.84 22.00
N VAL A 47 20.50 3.91 21.34
CA VAL A 47 20.05 5.11 20.61
C VAL A 47 19.10 5.90 21.50
N GLN A 48 19.46 7.15 21.76
CA GLN A 48 18.72 8.03 22.67
C GLN A 48 17.62 8.79 21.92
N PRO A 49 16.55 9.26 22.61
CA PRO A 49 15.42 9.93 21.95
C PRO A 49 15.80 11.17 21.13
N ALA A 50 16.79 11.94 21.60
CA ALA A 50 17.27 13.12 20.90
C ALA A 50 17.94 12.78 19.55
N GLU A 51 18.60 11.62 19.44
CA GLU A 51 19.20 11.16 18.18
C GLU A 51 18.11 10.80 17.17
N VAL A 52 17.05 10.11 17.61
CA VAL A 52 15.90 9.80 16.75
C VAL A 52 15.21 11.09 16.32
N ALA A 53 14.93 11.99 17.26
CA ALA A 53 14.25 13.26 16.99
C ALA A 53 14.99 14.13 15.96
N ALA A 54 16.32 14.05 15.89
CA ALA A 54 17.12 14.78 14.91
C ALA A 54 16.84 14.38 13.45
N HIS A 55 16.18 13.24 13.20
CA HIS A 55 15.76 12.79 11.87
C HIS A 55 14.37 13.30 11.48
N HIS A 56 13.71 14.11 12.34
CA HIS A 56 12.49 14.79 11.96
C HIS A 56 12.77 15.83 10.86
N PRO A 57 11.97 15.90 9.77
CA PRO A 57 12.19 16.87 8.69
C PRO A 57 12.24 18.34 9.14
N ASP A 58 11.49 18.68 10.19
CA ASP A 58 11.45 20.02 10.78
C ASP A 58 12.44 20.21 11.97
N GLY A 59 13.33 19.25 12.19
CA GLY A 59 14.30 19.25 13.29
C GLY A 59 13.75 18.73 14.62
N ALA A 60 14.66 18.52 15.58
CA ALA A 60 14.36 17.84 16.86
C ALA A 60 13.34 18.59 17.73
N ASP A 61 13.26 19.91 17.64
CA ASP A 61 12.32 20.73 18.43
C ASP A 61 10.85 20.46 18.07
N ALA A 62 10.59 19.93 16.86
CA ALA A 62 9.25 19.51 16.45
C ALA A 62 8.70 18.33 17.26
N VAL A 63 9.60 17.56 17.91
CA VAL A 63 9.23 16.39 18.71
C VAL A 63 8.92 16.75 20.16
N PHE A 64 9.68 17.68 20.75
CA PHE A 64 9.58 18.01 22.17
C PHE A 64 8.67 19.23 22.41
N THR A 65 7.42 19.13 21.97
CA THR A 65 6.43 20.23 22.01
C THR A 65 5.82 20.49 23.39
N GLY A 66 5.99 19.57 24.34
CA GLY A 66 5.33 19.57 25.65
C GLY A 66 3.88 19.08 25.64
N ASP A 67 3.30 18.80 24.46
CA ASP A 67 2.01 18.13 24.32
C ASP A 67 2.22 16.67 23.88
N ARG A 68 1.63 15.73 24.62
CA ARG A 68 1.87 14.30 24.41
C ARG A 68 1.40 13.82 23.03
N GLY A 69 0.26 14.33 22.54
CA GLY A 69 -0.30 13.88 21.27
C GLY A 69 0.60 14.25 20.09
N THR A 70 0.95 15.54 20.02
CA THR A 70 1.84 16.08 18.98
C THR A 70 3.24 15.48 19.06
N ALA A 71 3.79 15.28 20.27
CA ALA A 71 5.10 14.66 20.44
C ALA A 71 5.15 13.21 19.95
N VAL A 72 4.09 12.41 20.17
CA VAL A 72 4.02 11.03 19.67
C VAL A 72 4.00 11.00 18.14
N THR A 73 3.20 11.86 17.50
CA THR A 73 3.13 11.92 16.04
C THR A 73 4.47 12.36 15.43
N ALA A 74 5.10 13.40 16.00
CA ALA A 74 6.39 13.87 15.54
C ALA A 74 7.51 12.84 15.78
N MET A 75 7.54 12.17 16.93
CA MET A 75 8.51 11.09 17.18
C MET A 75 8.31 9.91 16.23
N ALA A 76 7.06 9.55 15.90
CA ALA A 76 6.78 8.50 14.91
C ALA A 76 7.34 8.85 13.52
N CYS A 77 7.19 10.11 13.09
CA CYS A 77 7.77 10.63 11.85
C CYS A 77 9.30 10.55 11.89
N ALA A 78 9.91 11.02 12.97
CA ALA A 78 11.36 11.00 13.15
C ALA A 78 11.91 9.55 13.14
N PHE A 79 11.23 8.64 13.84
CA PHE A 79 11.61 7.23 13.90
C PHE A 79 11.50 6.53 12.54
N ALA A 80 10.49 6.86 11.74
CA ALA A 80 10.35 6.33 10.38
C ALA A 80 11.53 6.75 9.48
N HIS A 81 11.98 8.01 9.56
CA HIS A 81 13.15 8.49 8.83
C HIS A 81 14.44 7.84 9.36
N PHE A 82 14.61 7.80 10.68
CA PHE A 82 15.75 7.16 11.33
C PHE A 82 15.91 5.69 10.90
N LEU A 83 14.82 4.91 10.93
CA LEU A 83 14.89 3.48 10.69
C LEU A 83 15.11 3.14 9.21
N ARG A 84 14.56 3.95 8.29
CA ARG A 84 14.71 3.76 6.83
C ARG A 84 16.17 3.82 6.36
N GLU A 85 17.02 4.57 7.06
CA GLU A 85 18.43 4.76 6.70
C GLU A 85 19.37 3.67 7.23
N ARG A 86 18.82 2.58 7.80
CA ARG A 86 19.60 1.55 8.51
C ARG A 86 19.50 0.18 7.85
N ASP A 87 20.54 -0.62 8.09
CA ASP A 87 20.56 -2.05 7.76
C ASP A 87 19.76 -2.81 8.84
N VAL A 88 18.47 -3.06 8.56
CA VAL A 88 17.51 -3.66 9.50
C VAL A 88 17.26 -5.10 9.13
N ASP A 89 17.82 -6.02 9.91
CA ASP A 89 17.55 -7.47 9.74
C ASP A 89 16.19 -7.84 10.33
N GLY A 90 15.68 -7.05 11.29
CA GLY A 90 14.31 -7.14 11.79
C GLY A 90 14.03 -6.08 12.86
N VAL A 91 12.76 -5.85 13.17
CA VAL A 91 12.36 -4.87 14.19
C VAL A 91 11.28 -5.43 15.10
N ILE A 92 11.42 -5.19 16.40
CA ILE A 92 10.41 -5.49 17.40
C ILE A 92 10.07 -4.25 18.24
N GLY A 93 8.78 -4.03 18.41
CA GLY A 93 8.24 -2.98 19.28
C GLY A 93 7.30 -3.55 20.33
N LEU A 94 7.16 -2.82 21.44
CA LEU A 94 6.18 -3.13 22.47
C LEU A 94 5.47 -1.86 22.98
N GLY A 95 4.17 -1.95 23.21
CA GLY A 95 3.42 -0.77 23.64
C GLY A 95 1.93 -1.00 23.86
N GLY A 96 1.32 -0.03 24.54
CA GLY A 96 -0.12 0.19 24.47
C GLY A 96 -0.49 0.93 23.17
N SER A 97 -1.73 1.42 23.05
CA SER A 97 -2.20 2.13 21.84
C SER A 97 -1.24 3.22 21.36
N GLY A 98 -0.73 4.07 22.25
CA GLY A 98 0.21 5.14 21.91
C GLY A 98 1.57 4.64 21.43
N GLY A 99 2.11 3.58 22.03
CA GLY A 99 3.39 3.00 21.61
C GLY A 99 3.27 2.28 20.26
N THR A 100 2.17 1.56 20.05
CA THR A 100 1.84 0.94 18.77
C THR A 100 1.72 2.00 17.67
N ALA A 101 0.98 3.08 17.90
CA ALA A 101 0.84 4.18 16.96
C ALA A 101 2.16 4.92 16.67
N LEU A 102 3.12 4.89 17.61
CA LEU A 102 4.43 5.50 17.46
C LEU A 102 5.36 4.64 16.59
N ILE A 103 5.39 3.34 16.83
CA ILE A 103 6.39 2.41 16.26
C ILE A 103 5.97 1.91 14.87
N THR A 104 4.70 1.53 14.68
CA THR A 104 4.29 0.86 13.44
C THR A 104 4.39 1.73 12.18
N PRO A 105 4.32 3.07 12.20
CA PRO A 105 4.66 3.88 11.02
C PRO A 105 6.06 3.56 10.47
N ALA A 106 7.08 3.49 11.31
CA ALA A 106 8.44 3.14 10.87
C ALA A 106 8.54 1.70 10.37
N MET A 107 7.83 0.76 11.01
CA MET A 107 7.77 -0.62 10.53
C MET A 107 7.18 -0.71 9.12
N ARG A 108 6.13 0.08 8.82
CA ARG A 108 5.49 0.08 7.50
C ARG A 108 6.40 0.61 6.38
N GLU A 109 7.37 1.45 6.71
CA GLU A 109 8.34 1.99 5.74
C GLU A 109 9.43 0.98 5.36
N LEU A 110 9.63 -0.06 6.16
CA LEU A 110 10.59 -1.12 5.82
C LEU A 110 10.07 -1.99 4.68
N PRO A 111 10.95 -2.59 3.86
CA PRO A 111 10.55 -3.49 2.79
C PRO A 111 9.70 -4.66 3.29
N VAL A 112 8.70 -5.06 2.49
CA VAL A 112 7.96 -6.31 2.70
C VAL A 112 8.94 -7.49 2.74
N GLY A 113 8.76 -8.40 3.69
CA GLY A 113 9.65 -9.54 3.93
C GLY A 113 10.69 -9.30 5.04
N VAL A 114 11.05 -8.05 5.36
CA VAL A 114 11.83 -7.76 6.57
C VAL A 114 10.98 -8.13 7.79
N PRO A 115 11.45 -8.99 8.73
CA PRO A 115 10.69 -9.38 9.91
C PRO A 115 10.31 -8.18 10.81
N LYS A 116 9.00 -7.98 11.05
CA LYS A 116 8.47 -6.88 11.88
C LYS A 116 7.47 -7.43 12.89
N VAL A 117 7.74 -7.25 14.18
CA VAL A 117 6.92 -7.78 15.27
C VAL A 117 6.47 -6.66 16.19
N MET A 118 5.17 -6.55 16.45
CA MET A 118 4.63 -5.55 17.37
C MET A 118 3.84 -6.22 18.50
N VAL A 119 4.36 -6.17 19.73
CA VAL A 119 3.65 -6.64 20.92
C VAL A 119 2.75 -5.53 21.45
N SER A 120 1.43 -5.68 21.26
CA SER A 120 0.48 -4.58 21.45
C SER A 120 -0.69 -4.97 22.35
N THR A 121 -1.08 -4.06 23.26
CA THR A 121 -2.31 -4.22 24.07
C THR A 121 -3.58 -4.09 23.23
N VAL A 122 -3.48 -3.56 22.01
CA VAL A 122 -4.59 -3.33 21.08
C VAL A 122 -4.52 -4.26 19.86
N ALA A 123 -3.72 -5.33 19.90
CA ALA A 123 -3.65 -6.30 18.81
C ALA A 123 -4.96 -7.08 18.59
N SER A 124 -5.79 -7.22 19.63
CA SER A 124 -7.11 -7.89 19.57
C SER A 124 -8.23 -6.87 19.30
N GLY A 125 -8.15 -6.17 18.18
CA GLY A 125 -9.11 -5.14 17.76
C GLY A 125 -8.93 -4.77 16.29
N ASP A 126 -9.36 -3.58 15.91
CA ASP A 126 -9.04 -3.03 14.59
C ASP A 126 -7.56 -2.63 14.55
N VAL A 127 -6.79 -3.36 13.73
CA VAL A 127 -5.35 -3.13 13.53
C VAL A 127 -5.03 -2.57 12.14
N SER A 128 -6.04 -2.26 11.34
CA SER A 128 -5.87 -1.81 9.95
C SER A 128 -4.97 -0.58 9.85
N GLY A 129 -5.12 0.39 10.76
CA GLY A 129 -4.26 1.59 10.80
C GLY A 129 -2.83 1.34 11.29
N TYR A 130 -2.55 0.21 11.94
CA TYR A 130 -1.21 -0.15 12.42
C TYR A 130 -0.44 -0.97 11.40
N VAL A 131 -1.09 -1.97 10.80
CA VAL A 131 -0.49 -2.92 9.84
C VAL A 131 -0.55 -2.37 8.40
N ASP A 132 -1.69 -1.79 8.03
CA ASP A 132 -2.01 -1.30 6.70
C ASP A 132 -1.66 -2.33 5.61
N ALA A 133 -0.92 -1.93 4.58
CA ALA A 133 -0.60 -2.76 3.42
C ALA A 133 0.74 -3.53 3.57
N THR A 134 1.10 -3.88 4.80
CA THR A 134 2.40 -4.52 5.12
C THR A 134 2.25 -5.80 5.95
N ASP A 135 3.35 -6.47 6.21
CA ASP A 135 3.47 -7.79 6.84
C ASP A 135 3.84 -7.72 8.34
N ILE A 136 3.38 -6.69 9.07
CA ILE A 136 3.62 -6.56 10.52
C ILE A 136 2.88 -7.65 11.30
N ALA A 137 3.63 -8.45 12.05
CA ALA A 137 3.07 -9.46 12.95
C ALA A 137 2.66 -8.85 14.29
N MET A 138 1.35 -8.81 14.54
CA MET A 138 0.78 -8.28 15.80
C MET A 138 0.68 -9.39 16.86
N PHE A 139 1.40 -9.23 17.98
CA PHE A 139 1.33 -10.11 19.14
C PHE A 139 0.47 -9.47 20.24
N PRO A 140 -0.67 -10.08 20.63
CA PRO A 140 -1.43 -9.60 21.78
C PRO A 140 -0.63 -9.70 23.07
N SER A 141 -0.48 -8.59 23.79
CA SER A 141 0.25 -8.57 25.07
C SER A 141 -0.49 -9.30 26.20
N VAL A 142 -1.78 -9.59 26.03
CA VAL A 142 -2.73 -10.20 26.98
C VAL A 142 -2.98 -9.37 28.24
N THR A 143 -1.93 -8.97 28.94
CA THR A 143 -1.98 -7.98 30.03
C THR A 143 -1.48 -6.64 29.53
N ASP A 144 -1.69 -5.58 30.32
CA ASP A 144 -1.00 -4.32 30.07
C ASP A 144 0.53 -4.53 30.03
N VAL A 145 1.21 -3.72 29.22
CA VAL A 145 2.68 -3.72 29.10
C VAL A 145 3.23 -2.75 30.16
N ALA A 146 3.10 -3.18 31.41
CA ALA A 146 3.47 -2.44 32.60
C ALA A 146 4.16 -3.38 33.61
N GLY A 147 5.45 -3.59 33.41
CA GLY A 147 6.33 -4.43 34.18
C GLY A 147 6.40 -5.90 33.75
N LEU A 148 7.48 -6.55 34.15
CA LEU A 148 7.72 -7.98 33.92
C LEU A 148 7.04 -8.84 34.98
N ASN A 149 5.92 -9.46 34.60
CA ASN A 149 5.22 -10.47 35.37
C ASN A 149 5.38 -11.85 34.72
N ARG A 150 4.83 -12.89 35.36
CA ARG A 150 4.95 -14.28 34.89
C ARG A 150 4.37 -14.50 33.49
N ILE A 151 3.36 -13.71 33.11
CA ILE A 151 2.66 -13.78 31.84
C ILE A 151 3.41 -12.95 30.80
N SER A 152 3.72 -11.68 31.11
CA SER A 152 4.42 -10.80 30.15
C SER A 152 5.78 -11.34 29.75
N ARG A 153 6.57 -11.93 30.67
CA ARG A 153 7.85 -12.61 30.31
C ARG A 153 7.68 -13.68 29.24
N ARG A 154 6.63 -14.50 29.34
CA ARG A 154 6.38 -15.58 28.37
C ARG A 154 5.96 -15.04 27.01
N ILE A 155 5.12 -14.01 26.99
CA ILE A 155 4.63 -13.40 25.75
C ILE A 155 5.76 -12.66 25.04
N LEU A 156 6.53 -11.85 25.76
CA LEU A 156 7.69 -11.14 25.24
C LEU A 156 8.75 -12.11 24.73
N ALA A 157 9.01 -13.22 25.43
CA ALA A 157 9.93 -14.24 24.95
C ALA A 157 9.44 -14.93 23.66
N ASN A 158 8.16 -15.24 23.55
CA ASN A 158 7.60 -15.79 22.31
C ASN A 158 7.77 -14.82 21.12
N ALA A 159 7.50 -13.53 21.33
CA ALA A 159 7.65 -12.51 20.29
C ALA A 159 9.12 -12.31 19.89
N ALA A 160 10.02 -12.25 20.87
CA ALA A 160 11.47 -12.15 20.64
C ALA A 160 12.00 -13.35 19.85
N HIS A 161 11.62 -14.57 20.23
CA HIS A 161 12.03 -15.78 19.52
C HIS A 161 11.39 -15.91 18.13
N ALA A 162 10.17 -15.42 17.94
CA ALA A 162 9.54 -15.36 16.62
C ALA A 162 10.33 -14.45 15.67
N LEU A 163 10.73 -13.25 16.14
CA LEU A 163 11.60 -12.37 15.37
C LEU A 163 12.95 -13.03 15.09
N LEU A 164 13.62 -13.54 16.12
CA LEU A 164 14.93 -14.18 15.98
C LEU A 164 14.89 -15.37 15.02
N GLY A 165 13.84 -16.18 15.07
CA GLY A 165 13.64 -17.30 14.16
C GLY A 165 13.49 -16.84 12.70
N ALA A 166 12.70 -15.80 12.45
CA ALA A 166 12.53 -15.21 11.12
C ALA A 166 13.85 -14.63 10.56
N ILE A 167 14.65 -13.98 11.40
CA ILE A 167 15.97 -13.46 11.04
C ILE A 167 16.97 -14.59 10.76
N SER A 168 16.97 -15.63 11.60
CA SER A 168 17.98 -16.68 11.57
C SER A 168 17.74 -17.72 10.47
N HIS A 169 16.53 -17.77 9.93
CA HIS A 169 16.11 -18.76 8.94
C HIS A 169 15.50 -18.08 7.70
N PRO A 170 16.31 -17.36 6.92
CA PRO A 170 15.83 -16.74 5.69
C PRO A 170 15.31 -17.80 4.72
N MET A 171 14.35 -17.39 3.88
CA MET A 171 13.83 -18.25 2.83
C MET A 171 14.97 -18.72 1.93
N PRO A 172 15.04 -20.02 1.55
CA PRO A 172 15.99 -20.49 0.56
C PRO A 172 15.86 -19.66 -0.73
N GLN A 173 16.98 -19.33 -1.36
CA GLN A 173 16.94 -18.67 -2.67
C GLN A 173 16.32 -19.63 -3.68
N VAL A 174 15.21 -19.19 -4.29
CA VAL A 174 14.54 -19.87 -5.40
C VAL A 174 14.62 -18.95 -6.61
N GLU A 175 14.72 -19.52 -7.81
CA GLU A 175 14.64 -18.75 -9.05
C GLU A 175 13.17 -18.48 -9.36
N ASP A 176 12.69 -17.31 -8.94
CA ASP A 176 11.31 -16.87 -9.16
C ASP A 176 11.15 -16.20 -10.52
N LYS A 177 9.95 -16.35 -11.10
CA LYS A 177 9.58 -15.60 -12.31
C LYS A 177 9.44 -14.11 -11.95
N PRO A 178 9.71 -13.20 -12.90
CA PRO A 178 9.46 -11.78 -12.67
C PRO A 178 8.00 -11.52 -12.29
N ALA A 179 7.78 -10.87 -11.15
CA ALA A 179 6.44 -10.58 -10.65
C ALA A 179 5.76 -9.46 -11.45
N VAL A 180 4.48 -9.66 -11.80
CA VAL A 180 3.63 -8.67 -12.44
C VAL A 180 2.41 -8.46 -11.56
N ALA A 181 2.16 -7.23 -11.12
CA ALA A 181 1.00 -6.94 -10.30
C ALA A 181 -0.23 -6.65 -11.16
N LEU A 182 -1.39 -7.18 -10.78
CA LEU A 182 -2.67 -6.96 -11.44
C LEU A 182 -3.71 -6.50 -10.43
N SER A 183 -4.35 -5.36 -10.65
CA SER A 183 -5.52 -4.93 -9.87
C SER A 183 -6.79 -5.60 -10.39
N MET A 184 -7.71 -6.00 -9.51
CA MET A 184 -8.90 -6.75 -9.84
C MET A 184 -10.10 -6.33 -8.99
N PHE A 185 -11.29 -6.42 -9.55
CA PHE A 185 -12.54 -6.38 -8.79
C PHE A 185 -13.50 -7.44 -9.33
N GLY A 186 -14.54 -7.78 -8.56
CA GLY A 186 -15.48 -8.85 -8.95
C GLY A 186 -16.00 -8.69 -10.38
N VAL A 187 -16.33 -7.45 -10.77
CA VAL A 187 -16.85 -7.06 -12.10
C VAL A 187 -15.82 -6.96 -13.23
N THR A 188 -14.54 -7.19 -12.95
CA THR A 188 -13.42 -7.25 -13.93
C THR A 188 -12.66 -8.58 -13.88
N THR A 189 -13.12 -9.53 -13.06
CA THR A 189 -12.51 -10.86 -12.90
C THR A 189 -12.25 -11.57 -14.24
N PRO A 190 -13.17 -11.59 -15.24
CA PRO A 190 -12.90 -12.24 -16.52
C PRO A 190 -11.63 -11.71 -17.21
N CYS A 191 -11.48 -10.39 -17.29
CA CYS A 191 -10.30 -9.73 -17.86
C CYS A 191 -9.02 -10.11 -17.12
N VAL A 192 -9.04 -10.02 -15.78
CA VAL A 192 -7.85 -10.26 -14.94
C VAL A 192 -7.43 -11.73 -14.98
N THR A 193 -8.36 -12.67 -14.87
CA THR A 193 -8.05 -14.11 -14.92
C THR A 193 -7.44 -14.48 -16.26
N ALA A 194 -8.04 -14.05 -17.38
CA ALA A 194 -7.51 -14.32 -18.71
C ALA A 194 -6.09 -13.72 -18.90
N THR A 195 -5.86 -12.52 -18.35
CA THR A 195 -4.55 -11.87 -18.38
C THR A 195 -3.52 -12.64 -17.54
N ALA A 196 -3.86 -13.02 -16.31
CA ALA A 196 -2.98 -13.76 -15.42
C ALA A 196 -2.60 -15.14 -16.01
N ASP A 197 -3.58 -15.88 -16.55
CA ASP A 197 -3.36 -17.17 -17.19
C ASP A 197 -2.41 -17.05 -18.39
N ALA A 198 -2.56 -16.00 -19.20
CA ALA A 198 -1.71 -15.74 -20.36
C ALA A 198 -0.26 -15.39 -19.97
N LEU A 199 -0.03 -14.88 -18.76
CA LEU A 199 1.29 -14.47 -18.27
C LEU A 199 1.98 -15.56 -17.44
N ALA A 200 1.23 -16.50 -16.85
CA ALA A 200 1.71 -17.47 -15.87
C ALA A 200 2.87 -18.36 -16.35
N ALA A 201 3.05 -18.53 -17.66
CA ALA A 201 4.19 -19.27 -18.22
C ALA A 201 5.52 -18.53 -17.99
N GLU A 202 5.52 -17.19 -18.07
CA GLU A 202 6.72 -16.34 -18.15
C GLU A 202 6.89 -15.44 -16.93
N PHE A 203 5.80 -15.09 -16.26
CA PHE A 203 5.75 -14.16 -15.12
C PHE A 203 5.06 -14.80 -13.90
N ASP A 204 5.21 -14.17 -12.74
CA ASP A 204 4.45 -14.47 -11.53
C ASP A 204 3.32 -13.42 -11.35
N PRO A 205 2.07 -13.70 -11.76
CA PRO A 205 0.98 -12.75 -11.66
C PRO A 205 0.46 -12.62 -10.22
N LEU A 206 0.66 -11.45 -9.62
CA LEU A 206 0.18 -11.11 -8.29
C LEU A 206 -1.14 -10.32 -8.41
N VAL A 207 -2.27 -10.93 -8.01
CA VAL A 207 -3.60 -10.31 -8.13
C VAL A 207 -4.00 -9.62 -6.84
N PHE A 208 -4.34 -8.34 -6.94
CA PHE A 208 -4.76 -7.48 -5.82
C PHE A 208 -6.23 -7.09 -5.97
N HIS A 209 -7.03 -7.38 -4.95
CA HIS A 209 -8.43 -6.94 -4.92
C HIS A 209 -8.50 -5.44 -4.64
N ALA A 210 -9.09 -4.65 -5.54
CA ALA A 210 -9.12 -3.18 -5.50
C ALA A 210 -10.10 -2.63 -4.43
N THR A 211 -9.84 -2.94 -3.17
CA THR A 211 -10.65 -2.57 -1.99
C THR A 211 -10.03 -1.43 -1.18
N GLY A 212 -9.16 -0.64 -1.79
CA GLY A 212 -8.37 0.41 -1.17
C GLY A 212 -7.06 -0.14 -0.62
N THR A 213 -7.14 -1.17 0.24
CA THR A 213 -5.97 -1.87 0.77
C THR A 213 -5.19 -2.62 -0.31
N GLY A 214 -5.88 -3.20 -1.31
CA GLY A 214 -5.20 -3.94 -2.37
C GLY A 214 -4.35 -3.05 -3.28
N GLY A 215 -4.85 -1.89 -3.69
CA GLY A 215 -4.04 -0.91 -4.44
C GLY A 215 -2.85 -0.41 -3.63
N ARG A 216 -3.03 -0.13 -2.33
CA ARG A 216 -1.91 0.25 -1.44
C ARG A 216 -0.88 -0.88 -1.30
N ALA A 217 -1.31 -2.14 -1.22
CA ALA A 217 -0.40 -3.29 -1.15
C ALA A 217 0.37 -3.49 -2.45
N MET A 218 -0.31 -3.38 -3.60
CA MET A 218 0.34 -3.40 -4.91
C MET A 218 1.42 -2.31 -5.01
N GLU A 219 1.08 -1.07 -4.63
CA GLU A 219 2.03 0.05 -4.69
C GLU A 219 3.17 -0.07 -3.67
N LYS A 220 2.93 -0.66 -2.50
CA LYS A 220 3.98 -0.98 -1.55
C LYS A 220 5.02 -1.93 -2.15
N LEU A 221 4.59 -2.96 -2.87
CA LEU A 221 5.53 -3.86 -3.54
C LEU A 221 6.27 -3.19 -4.71
N VAL A 222 5.67 -2.17 -5.35
CA VAL A 222 6.34 -1.35 -6.35
C VAL A 222 7.43 -0.48 -5.72
N ASP A 223 7.11 0.23 -4.63
CA ASP A 223 8.10 1.04 -3.89
C ASP A 223 9.26 0.19 -3.36
N ASP A 224 8.98 -1.06 -2.98
CA ASP A 224 10.01 -2.03 -2.52
C ASP A 224 10.81 -2.66 -3.67
N GLY A 225 10.49 -2.37 -4.93
CA GLY A 225 11.16 -2.95 -6.09
C GLY A 225 10.89 -4.45 -6.29
N LEU A 226 9.82 -4.98 -5.68
CA LEU A 226 9.44 -6.40 -5.74
C LEU A 226 8.56 -6.74 -6.95
N VAL A 227 8.16 -5.74 -7.74
CA VAL A 227 7.31 -5.90 -8.92
C VAL A 227 8.04 -5.40 -10.16
N ARG A 228 8.09 -6.24 -11.21
CA ARG A 228 8.74 -5.91 -12.48
C ARG A 228 7.92 -4.94 -13.32
N ALA A 229 6.59 -5.06 -13.29
CA ALA A 229 5.64 -4.26 -14.05
C ALA A 229 4.21 -4.37 -13.48
N VAL A 230 3.35 -3.42 -13.84
CA VAL A 230 2.00 -3.30 -13.30
C VAL A 230 0.95 -3.28 -14.41
N LEU A 231 -0.08 -4.11 -14.25
CA LEU A 231 -1.31 -4.13 -15.06
C LEU A 231 -2.48 -3.68 -14.18
N ASP A 232 -2.66 -2.37 -14.10
CA ASP A 232 -3.67 -1.72 -13.26
C ASP A 232 -5.03 -1.66 -13.98
N ILE A 233 -5.59 -2.85 -14.22
CA ILE A 233 -6.84 -3.07 -14.98
C ILE A 233 -8.05 -2.41 -14.29
N THR A 234 -8.04 -2.30 -12.95
CA THR A 234 -9.19 -1.92 -12.13
C THR A 234 -8.80 -0.83 -11.13
N THR A 235 -9.16 0.40 -11.50
CA THR A 235 -8.81 1.64 -10.79
C THR A 235 -9.97 2.19 -9.94
N THR A 236 -10.98 1.36 -9.64
CA THR A 236 -12.22 1.70 -8.89
C THR A 236 -12.01 2.39 -7.55
N GLU A 237 -10.85 2.19 -6.90
CA GLU A 237 -10.49 2.85 -5.64
C GLU A 237 -10.48 4.38 -5.74
N VAL A 238 -10.34 4.93 -6.96
CA VAL A 238 -10.46 6.37 -7.25
C VAL A 238 -11.91 6.85 -7.14
N CYS A 239 -12.90 6.03 -7.53
CA CYS A 239 -14.32 6.36 -7.35
C CYS A 239 -14.64 6.59 -5.87
N ASP A 240 -14.16 5.68 -5.03
CA ASP A 240 -14.35 5.73 -3.58
C ASP A 240 -13.63 6.93 -2.95
N LEU A 241 -12.45 7.32 -3.46
CA LEU A 241 -11.79 8.56 -3.03
C LEU A 241 -12.67 9.78 -3.32
N ILE A 242 -13.14 9.92 -4.56
CA ILE A 242 -13.86 11.12 -5.03
C ILE A 242 -15.25 11.22 -4.39
N ALA A 243 -16.01 10.13 -4.35
CA ALA A 243 -17.39 10.13 -3.86
C ALA A 243 -17.51 9.86 -2.35
N GLY A 244 -16.41 9.47 -1.67
CA GLY A 244 -16.39 9.12 -0.26
C GLY A 244 -16.95 7.73 0.03
N GLY A 245 -16.57 6.75 -0.79
CA GLY A 245 -16.83 5.32 -0.57
C GLY A 245 -15.89 4.70 0.46
N VAL A 246 -16.10 3.42 0.77
CA VAL A 246 -15.42 2.70 1.87
C VAL A 246 -14.15 1.95 1.43
N MET A 247 -13.88 1.87 0.13
CA MET A 247 -12.77 1.13 -0.49
C MET A 247 -11.75 2.06 -1.17
N SER A 248 -11.53 3.24 -0.60
CA SER A 248 -10.55 4.20 -1.13
C SER A 248 -9.10 3.77 -0.84
N ALA A 249 -8.22 3.93 -1.84
CA ALA A 249 -6.77 3.83 -1.67
C ALA A 249 -6.12 5.15 -1.23
N GLY A 250 -6.91 6.23 -1.08
CA GLY A 250 -6.43 7.54 -0.67
C GLY A 250 -5.82 8.38 -1.80
N GLU A 251 -5.48 9.62 -1.48
CA GLU A 251 -4.92 10.62 -2.42
C GLU A 251 -3.58 10.19 -3.05
N GLN A 252 -2.87 9.24 -2.43
CA GLN A 252 -1.57 8.76 -2.87
C GLN A 252 -1.64 7.69 -3.96
N ARG A 253 -2.86 7.21 -4.31
CA ARG A 253 -3.03 6.19 -5.36
C ARG A 253 -2.33 6.63 -6.66
N LEU A 254 -1.55 5.72 -7.22
CA LEU A 254 -0.64 5.83 -8.38
C LEU A 254 0.69 6.55 -8.14
N ASP A 255 0.96 7.08 -6.94
CA ASP A 255 2.21 7.81 -6.70
C ASP A 255 3.44 6.90 -6.66
N ALA A 256 3.31 5.65 -6.18
CA ALA A 256 4.43 4.70 -6.21
C ALA A 256 4.82 4.38 -7.66
N ILE A 257 3.83 4.13 -8.51
CA ILE A 257 4.03 3.94 -9.96
C ILE A 257 4.75 5.15 -10.56
N ALA A 258 4.27 6.35 -10.22
CA ALA A 258 4.77 7.57 -10.80
C ALA A 258 6.26 7.81 -10.48
N ARG A 259 6.66 7.51 -9.24
CA ARG A 259 8.03 7.69 -8.75
C ARG A 259 8.98 6.57 -9.17
N ALA A 260 8.53 5.31 -9.12
CA ALA A 260 9.37 4.14 -9.37
C ALA A 260 9.70 3.97 -10.86
N GLY A 261 8.81 4.45 -11.76
CA GLY A 261 9.04 4.36 -13.21
C GLY A 261 8.96 2.92 -13.75
N VAL A 262 8.26 2.03 -13.03
CA VAL A 262 7.97 0.68 -13.50
C VAL A 262 7.09 0.73 -14.76
N PRO A 263 7.25 -0.21 -15.71
CA PRO A 263 6.33 -0.32 -16.84
C PRO A 263 4.90 -0.51 -16.35
N TYR A 264 4.01 0.35 -16.85
CA TYR A 264 2.63 0.43 -16.38
C TYR A 264 1.66 0.35 -17.56
N VAL A 265 0.72 -0.60 -17.49
CA VAL A 265 -0.47 -0.62 -18.33
C VAL A 265 -1.70 -0.48 -17.45
N GLY A 266 -2.45 0.60 -17.59
CA GLY A 266 -3.66 0.88 -16.81
C GLY A 266 -4.94 0.81 -17.64
N SER A 267 -6.08 0.71 -16.96
CA SER A 267 -7.42 0.80 -17.57
C SER A 267 -8.44 1.44 -16.63
N CYS A 268 -9.66 1.58 -17.12
CA CYS A 268 -10.80 2.20 -16.43
C CYS A 268 -11.68 1.19 -15.66
N GLY A 269 -11.18 -0.01 -15.37
CA GLY A 269 -12.03 -1.07 -14.82
C GLY A 269 -12.76 -0.68 -13.55
N ALA A 270 -14.06 -0.96 -13.53
CA ALA A 270 -14.97 -0.65 -12.45
C ALA A 270 -15.03 0.84 -12.03
N LEU A 271 -14.67 1.77 -12.92
CA LEU A 271 -14.84 3.22 -12.68
C LEU A 271 -16.31 3.69 -12.75
N ASP A 272 -17.24 2.77 -12.98
CA ASP A 272 -18.69 2.96 -12.94
C ASP A 272 -19.28 2.86 -11.53
N MET A 273 -18.52 2.49 -10.50
CA MET A 273 -19.08 2.20 -9.17
C MET A 273 -18.29 2.79 -8.00
N VAL A 274 -19.03 3.24 -6.99
CA VAL A 274 -18.56 3.62 -5.65
C VAL A 274 -19.05 2.59 -4.65
N ASN A 275 -18.19 2.16 -3.73
CA ASN A 275 -18.52 1.10 -2.77
C ASN A 275 -18.99 1.68 -1.44
N PHE A 276 -20.09 1.15 -0.93
CA PHE A 276 -20.59 1.37 0.43
C PHE A 276 -20.83 0.04 1.14
N GLY A 277 -21.13 0.13 2.44
CA GLY A 277 -21.55 -1.03 3.23
C GLY A 277 -22.98 -1.48 2.89
N ALA A 278 -23.67 -2.02 3.89
CA ALA A 278 -25.10 -2.32 3.80
C ALA A 278 -25.90 -1.09 3.32
N LEU A 279 -27.03 -1.31 2.67
CA LEU A 279 -27.83 -0.25 2.04
C LEU A 279 -28.19 0.89 3.03
N GLU A 280 -28.45 0.53 4.28
CA GLU A 280 -28.79 1.46 5.36
C GLU A 280 -27.61 2.34 5.81
N SER A 281 -26.38 1.93 5.49
CA SER A 281 -25.16 2.71 5.76
C SER A 281 -24.81 3.71 4.66
N VAL A 282 -25.50 3.65 3.50
CA VAL A 282 -25.28 4.59 2.40
C VAL A 282 -25.60 6.02 2.89
N PRO A 283 -24.69 6.99 2.71
CA PRO A 283 -24.91 8.36 3.15
C PRO A 283 -26.22 8.95 2.60
N GLN A 284 -26.96 9.69 3.45
CA GLN A 284 -28.27 10.26 3.09
C GLN A 284 -28.27 11.05 1.77
N ARG A 285 -27.15 11.73 1.45
CA ARG A 285 -26.97 12.49 0.20
C ARG A 285 -26.99 11.63 -1.07
N TYR A 286 -26.81 10.32 -0.93
CA TYR A 286 -26.73 9.36 -2.03
C TYR A 286 -27.92 8.38 -2.09
N ARG A 287 -28.89 8.48 -1.17
CA ARG A 287 -30.02 7.54 -1.08
C ARG A 287 -30.85 7.44 -2.37
N ASP A 288 -30.91 8.52 -3.14
CA ASP A 288 -31.73 8.65 -4.35
C ASP A 288 -30.90 8.40 -5.64
N ARG A 289 -29.65 7.93 -5.49
CA ARG A 289 -28.77 7.56 -6.61
C ARG A 289 -29.13 6.17 -7.14
N ASN A 290 -28.56 5.80 -8.28
CA ASN A 290 -28.67 4.44 -8.80
C ASN A 290 -27.82 3.49 -7.94
N LEU A 291 -28.47 2.80 -7.02
CA LEU A 291 -27.87 1.87 -6.06
C LEU A 291 -28.15 0.43 -6.48
N TYR A 292 -27.10 -0.40 -6.43
CA TYR A 292 -27.17 -1.84 -6.67
C TYR A 292 -26.73 -2.58 -5.42
N VAL A 293 -27.64 -3.32 -4.79
CA VAL A 293 -27.34 -4.14 -3.61
C VAL A 293 -26.65 -5.42 -4.08
N HIS A 294 -25.32 -5.44 -3.98
CA HIS A 294 -24.53 -6.61 -4.40
C HIS A 294 -24.70 -7.77 -3.42
N ASN A 295 -24.66 -7.48 -2.12
CA ASN A 295 -24.96 -8.44 -1.06
C ASN A 295 -25.41 -7.67 0.21
N PRO A 296 -25.82 -8.35 1.30
CA PRO A 296 -26.30 -7.68 2.52
C PRO A 296 -25.30 -6.74 3.20
N GLN A 297 -24.01 -6.80 2.86
CA GLN A 297 -22.94 -5.99 3.43
C GLN A 297 -22.34 -4.98 2.43
N VAL A 298 -22.74 -5.03 1.15
CA VAL A 298 -22.12 -4.22 0.09
C VAL A 298 -23.18 -3.68 -0.86
N THR A 299 -23.18 -2.35 -1.00
CA THR A 299 -24.01 -1.62 -1.95
C THR A 299 -23.11 -0.82 -2.88
N LEU A 300 -23.31 -0.98 -4.19
CA LEU A 300 -22.61 -0.24 -5.22
C LEU A 300 -23.47 0.96 -5.63
N MET A 301 -22.85 2.11 -5.85
CA MET A 301 -23.50 3.30 -6.38
C MET A 301 -22.91 3.66 -7.74
N ARG A 302 -23.75 3.83 -8.77
CA ARG A 302 -23.29 4.25 -10.10
C ARG A 302 -22.70 5.66 -10.06
N THR A 303 -21.47 5.82 -10.53
CA THR A 303 -20.84 7.14 -10.76
C THR A 303 -21.59 7.91 -11.84
N THR A 304 -21.68 9.22 -11.67
CA THR A 304 -22.27 10.17 -12.63
C THR A 304 -21.23 10.71 -13.59
N ALA A 305 -21.66 11.30 -14.71
CA ALA A 305 -20.76 12.03 -15.62
C ALA A 305 -19.92 13.12 -14.94
N GLN A 306 -20.42 13.75 -13.87
CA GLN A 306 -19.65 14.73 -13.10
C GLN A 306 -18.53 14.08 -12.28
N GLU A 307 -18.85 13.02 -11.53
CA GLU A 307 -17.84 12.25 -10.78
C GLU A 307 -16.82 11.61 -11.74
N CYS A 308 -17.27 11.10 -12.90
CA CYS A 308 -16.38 10.59 -13.95
C CYS A 308 -15.36 11.61 -14.46
N ARG A 309 -15.72 12.89 -14.57
CA ARG A 309 -14.77 13.95 -14.90
C ARG A 309 -13.73 14.13 -13.80
N GLU A 310 -14.14 14.12 -12.54
CA GLU A 310 -13.24 14.25 -11.40
C GLU A 310 -12.29 13.05 -11.28
N ILE A 311 -12.81 11.83 -11.48
CA ILE A 311 -12.05 10.57 -11.55
C ILE A 311 -11.03 10.63 -12.70
N GLY A 312 -11.48 11.00 -13.91
CA GLY A 312 -10.61 11.13 -15.08
C GLY A 312 -9.49 12.16 -14.86
N SER A 313 -9.80 13.29 -14.23
CA SER A 313 -8.82 14.34 -13.91
C SER A 313 -7.79 13.85 -12.87
N PHE A 314 -8.25 13.09 -11.87
CA PHE A 314 -7.36 12.48 -10.87
C PHE A 314 -6.37 11.53 -11.54
N ILE A 315 -6.87 10.61 -12.36
CA ILE A 315 -6.04 9.63 -13.08
C ILE A 315 -5.08 10.34 -14.03
N ALA A 316 -5.56 11.29 -14.84
CA ALA A 316 -4.72 12.04 -15.78
C ALA A 316 -3.55 12.74 -15.08
N ARG A 317 -3.80 13.40 -13.95
CA ARG A 317 -2.75 14.04 -13.14
C ARG A 317 -1.70 13.03 -12.67
N LYS A 318 -2.11 11.84 -12.22
CA LYS A 318 -1.18 10.80 -11.77
C LYS A 318 -0.37 10.22 -12.92
N LEU A 319 -1.01 9.92 -14.06
CA LEU A 319 -0.32 9.44 -15.27
C LEU A 319 0.69 10.47 -15.81
N ASN A 320 0.38 11.76 -15.73
CA ASN A 320 1.29 12.83 -16.12
C ASN A 320 2.54 12.92 -15.21
N ALA A 321 2.43 12.48 -13.96
CA ALA A 321 3.56 12.40 -13.03
C ALA A 321 4.44 11.15 -13.24
N CYS A 322 4.00 10.17 -14.03
CA CYS A 322 4.76 8.96 -14.28
C CYS A 322 6.05 9.21 -15.05
N ARG A 323 7.16 8.70 -14.49
CA ARG A 323 8.51 8.78 -15.07
C ARG A 323 8.85 7.61 -15.99
N GLY A 324 8.13 6.50 -15.88
CA GLY A 324 8.29 5.29 -16.68
C GLY A 324 7.30 5.19 -17.84
N PRO A 325 7.40 4.14 -18.68
CA PRO A 325 6.50 3.95 -19.80
C PRO A 325 5.09 3.58 -19.31
N VAL A 326 4.10 4.24 -19.91
CA VAL A 326 2.68 4.15 -19.61
C VAL A 326 1.90 3.84 -20.89
N ARG A 327 1.04 2.83 -20.81
CA ARG A 327 -0.09 2.65 -21.73
C ARG A 327 -1.37 2.69 -20.91
N PHE A 328 -2.35 3.48 -21.32
CA PHE A 328 -3.64 3.54 -20.62
C PHE A 328 -4.76 3.24 -21.60
N LEU A 329 -5.46 2.12 -21.39
CA LEU A 329 -6.45 1.60 -22.33
C LEU A 329 -7.86 2.01 -21.89
N LEU A 330 -8.64 2.53 -22.82
CA LEU A 330 -10.03 2.95 -22.62
C LEU A 330 -10.94 1.88 -23.26
N PRO A 331 -11.64 1.04 -22.48
CA PRO A 331 -12.58 0.05 -23.00
C PRO A 331 -13.89 0.72 -23.40
N THR A 332 -14.01 1.14 -24.67
CA THR A 332 -15.10 2.03 -25.10
C THR A 332 -16.47 1.37 -25.18
N ALA A 333 -16.58 0.05 -24.96
CA ALA A 333 -17.87 -0.65 -24.89
C ALA A 333 -18.27 -1.06 -23.46
N GLY A 334 -17.56 -0.54 -22.45
CA GLY A 334 -17.95 -0.62 -21.05
C GLY A 334 -16.80 -0.99 -20.11
N VAL A 335 -16.86 -0.48 -18.89
CA VAL A 335 -15.78 -0.58 -17.90
C VAL A 335 -15.97 -1.70 -16.88
N SER A 336 -17.10 -2.41 -16.91
CA SER A 336 -17.41 -3.47 -15.94
C SER A 336 -18.47 -4.46 -16.47
N MET A 337 -18.70 -5.56 -15.74
CA MET A 337 -19.84 -6.44 -15.98
C MET A 337 -21.21 -5.77 -15.78
N LEU A 338 -21.29 -4.69 -14.99
CA LEU A 338 -22.53 -3.94 -14.74
C LEU A 338 -22.72 -2.77 -15.71
N ASP A 339 -21.65 -2.40 -16.42
CA ASP A 339 -21.63 -1.34 -17.41
C ASP A 339 -21.51 -1.95 -18.82
N ALA A 340 -22.66 -2.46 -19.30
CA ALA A 340 -22.82 -3.00 -20.64
C ALA A 340 -24.29 -2.90 -21.06
N PRO A 341 -24.64 -2.87 -22.36
CA PRO A 341 -26.02 -2.75 -22.81
C PRO A 341 -27.00 -3.70 -22.08
N GLY A 342 -28.01 -3.12 -21.41
CA GLY A 342 -29.01 -3.86 -20.64
C GLY A 342 -28.63 -4.16 -19.19
N GLN A 343 -27.44 -3.78 -18.73
CA GLN A 343 -26.99 -3.93 -17.35
C GLN A 343 -27.32 -2.70 -16.48
N PRO A 344 -27.39 -2.85 -15.14
CA PRO A 344 -27.89 -1.80 -14.24
C PRO A 344 -27.10 -0.49 -14.25
N PHE A 345 -25.79 -0.54 -14.55
CA PHE A 345 -24.89 0.61 -14.52
C PHE A 345 -24.50 1.10 -15.92
N HIS A 346 -25.16 0.61 -16.97
CA HIS A 346 -24.90 1.08 -18.32
C HIS A 346 -25.24 2.57 -18.48
N ASP A 347 -24.21 3.39 -18.68
CA ASP A 347 -24.36 4.84 -18.85
C ASP A 347 -23.28 5.38 -19.81
N PRO A 348 -23.56 5.36 -21.13
CA PRO A 348 -22.63 5.85 -22.14
C PRO A 348 -22.23 7.32 -21.99
N GLU A 349 -23.06 8.15 -21.34
CA GLU A 349 -22.74 9.57 -21.12
C GLU A 349 -21.68 9.70 -20.02
N ALA A 350 -21.82 8.92 -18.94
CA ALA A 350 -20.82 8.88 -17.88
C ALA A 350 -19.47 8.33 -18.37
N ASP A 351 -19.49 7.30 -19.21
CA ASP A 351 -18.27 6.71 -19.77
C ASP A 351 -17.58 7.65 -20.76
N ALA A 352 -18.35 8.31 -21.63
CA ALA A 352 -17.82 9.33 -22.53
C ALA A 352 -17.17 10.48 -21.74
N ALA A 353 -17.82 10.94 -20.67
CA ALA A 353 -17.27 12.00 -19.81
C ALA A 353 -15.94 11.59 -19.14
N LEU A 354 -15.80 10.32 -18.75
CA LEU A 354 -14.56 9.76 -18.22
C LEU A 354 -13.47 9.73 -19.31
N PHE A 355 -13.75 9.09 -20.44
CA PHE A 355 -12.79 8.89 -21.51
C PHE A 355 -12.31 10.20 -22.12
N ASP A 356 -13.23 11.11 -22.46
CA ASP A 356 -12.91 12.41 -23.05
C ASP A 356 -12.08 13.28 -22.08
N THR A 357 -12.25 13.10 -20.76
CA THR A 357 -11.44 13.80 -19.76
C THR A 357 -10.02 13.25 -19.71
N ILE A 358 -9.86 11.93 -19.66
CA ILE A 358 -8.54 11.30 -19.65
C ILE A 358 -7.77 11.65 -20.92
N GLU A 359 -8.39 11.53 -22.10
CA GLU A 359 -7.73 11.84 -23.38
C GLU A 359 -7.32 13.31 -23.50
N ARG A 360 -8.12 14.22 -22.97
CA ARG A 360 -7.85 15.67 -23.01
C ARG A 360 -6.72 16.06 -22.08
N GLU A 361 -6.64 15.45 -20.90
CA GLU A 361 -5.77 15.92 -19.81
C GLU A 361 -4.47 15.13 -19.69
N VAL A 362 -4.41 13.90 -20.22
CA VAL A 362 -3.15 13.16 -20.30
C VAL A 362 -2.29 13.76 -21.42
N GLU A 363 -1.07 14.16 -21.06
CA GLU A 363 -0.06 14.63 -22.00
C GLU A 363 0.53 13.45 -22.77
N GLN A 364 0.10 13.25 -24.03
CA GLN A 364 0.59 12.16 -24.88
C GLN A 364 2.08 12.34 -25.23
N THR A 365 2.86 11.27 -25.04
CA THR A 365 4.28 11.20 -25.42
C THR A 365 4.59 9.83 -26.02
N GLU A 366 5.83 9.59 -26.46
CA GLU A 366 6.26 8.26 -26.91
C GLU A 366 6.13 7.22 -25.78
N ASP A 367 6.59 7.59 -24.57
CA ASP A 367 6.55 6.75 -23.39
C ASP A 367 5.16 6.70 -22.73
N ARG A 368 4.26 7.67 -22.97
CA ARG A 368 2.93 7.74 -22.34
C ARG A 368 1.83 7.89 -23.37
N ARG A 369 1.05 6.82 -23.57
CA ARG A 369 -0.05 6.79 -24.55
C ARG A 369 -1.39 6.40 -23.94
N VAL A 370 -2.44 7.12 -24.30
CA VAL A 370 -3.84 6.71 -24.06
C VAL A 370 -4.41 6.11 -25.34
N LEU A 371 -4.99 4.92 -25.24
CA LEU A 371 -5.44 4.10 -26.38
C LEU A 371 -6.91 3.72 -26.21
N ARG A 372 -7.75 4.02 -27.20
CA ARG A 372 -9.12 3.50 -27.25
C ARG A 372 -9.12 2.04 -27.73
N VAL A 373 -9.85 1.19 -27.02
CA VAL A 373 -10.08 -0.21 -27.39
C VAL A 373 -11.58 -0.40 -27.55
N GLY A 374 -12.01 -0.76 -28.77
CA GLY A 374 -13.41 -0.84 -29.21
C GLY A 374 -14.26 -1.94 -28.58
N HIS A 375 -13.96 -2.36 -27.35
CA HIS A 375 -14.49 -3.54 -26.69
C HIS A 375 -14.79 -3.26 -25.21
N ASN A 376 -15.58 -4.14 -24.58
CA ASN A 376 -15.80 -4.11 -23.15
C ASN A 376 -14.52 -4.59 -22.46
N ILE A 377 -14.26 -4.12 -21.25
CA ILE A 377 -13.06 -4.51 -20.50
C ILE A 377 -12.91 -6.04 -20.34
N ASN A 378 -14.02 -6.77 -20.30
CA ASN A 378 -14.06 -8.21 -20.09
C ASN A 378 -14.04 -9.04 -21.40
N ASP A 379 -13.99 -8.39 -22.56
CA ASP A 379 -13.90 -9.08 -23.85
C ASP A 379 -12.47 -9.60 -24.11
N GLU A 380 -12.35 -10.71 -24.83
CA GLU A 380 -11.07 -11.33 -25.18
C GLU A 380 -10.19 -10.38 -26.02
N GLU A 381 -10.80 -9.55 -26.85
CA GLU A 381 -10.11 -8.55 -27.65
C GLU A 381 -9.49 -7.44 -26.78
N PHE A 382 -10.12 -7.09 -25.66
CA PHE A 382 -9.53 -6.14 -24.71
C PHE A 382 -8.31 -6.75 -24.02
N VAL A 383 -8.41 -8.01 -23.56
CA VAL A 383 -7.28 -8.75 -22.99
C VAL A 383 -6.12 -8.84 -23.98
N THR A 384 -6.42 -9.08 -25.25
CA THR A 384 -5.41 -9.12 -26.32
C THR A 384 -4.71 -7.77 -26.48
N ALA A 385 -5.45 -6.66 -26.50
CA ALA A 385 -4.88 -5.30 -26.58
C ALA A 385 -4.04 -4.95 -25.33
N LEU A 386 -4.49 -5.36 -24.15
CA LEU A 386 -3.78 -5.19 -22.88
C LEU A 386 -2.42 -5.91 -22.90
N LEU A 387 -2.41 -7.20 -23.26
CA LEU A 387 -1.19 -8.01 -23.34
C LEU A 387 -0.22 -7.52 -24.43
N ALA A 388 -0.74 -7.05 -25.56
CA ALA A 388 0.08 -6.44 -26.61
C ALA A 388 0.77 -5.16 -26.11
N SER A 389 0.02 -4.28 -25.43
CA SER A 389 0.55 -3.05 -24.83
C SER A 389 1.59 -3.35 -23.74
N PHE A 390 1.36 -4.40 -22.95
CA PHE A 390 2.31 -4.87 -21.93
C PHE A 390 3.62 -5.36 -22.54
N ARG A 391 3.58 -6.19 -23.58
CA ARG A 391 4.78 -6.69 -24.27
C ARG A 391 5.55 -5.55 -24.93
N GLU A 392 4.85 -4.61 -25.58
CA GLU A 392 5.45 -3.43 -26.19
C GLU A 392 6.30 -2.63 -25.19
N ILE A 393 5.76 -2.28 -24.02
CA ILE A 393 6.49 -1.49 -23.02
C ILE A 393 7.64 -2.26 -22.33
N LEU A 394 7.58 -3.59 -22.31
CA LEU A 394 8.67 -4.41 -21.80
C LEU A 394 9.84 -4.51 -22.78
N GLU A 395 9.56 -4.67 -24.08
CA GLU A 395 10.57 -4.72 -25.14
C GLU A 395 11.34 -3.40 -25.27
N GLU A 396 10.64 -2.25 -25.18
CA GLU A 396 11.24 -0.91 -25.19
C GLU A 396 12.27 -0.71 -24.06
N GLN A 397 12.10 -1.38 -22.92
CA GLN A 397 13.04 -1.33 -21.79
C GLN A 397 14.22 -2.32 -21.92
N GLY A 398 14.06 -3.39 -22.71
CA GLY A 398 15.09 -4.40 -22.95
C GLY A 398 16.19 -3.99 -23.94
N ASN A 399 16.03 -2.86 -24.63
CA ASN A 399 16.95 -2.38 -25.65
C ASN A 399 17.72 -1.12 -25.18
N PRO A 400 18.86 -1.27 -24.46
CA PRO A 400 19.62 -0.13 -23.95
C PRO A 400 20.26 0.77 -25.04
N GLY A 401 20.23 0.35 -26.32
CA GLY A 401 20.90 1.03 -27.42
C GLY A 401 20.27 2.34 -27.92
N THR A 402 19.06 2.69 -27.50
CA THR A 402 18.34 3.90 -27.99
C THR A 402 18.34 5.07 -27.00
N ARG A 403 18.68 4.86 -25.71
CA ARG A 403 18.64 5.93 -24.69
C ARG A 403 19.89 6.82 -24.63
N GLU A 404 20.99 6.47 -25.30
CA GLU A 404 22.21 7.30 -25.32
C GLU A 404 22.23 8.38 -26.42
N ALA A 405 21.29 8.39 -27.37
CA ALA A 405 21.36 9.29 -28.54
C ALA A 405 20.79 10.71 -28.33
N SER A 406 20.19 11.02 -27.17
CA SER A 406 19.49 12.30 -26.93
C SER A 406 20.10 13.17 -25.82
N ARG A 407 21.34 12.91 -25.41
CA ARG A 407 22.13 13.82 -24.55
C ARG A 407 23.35 14.37 -25.29
N HIS A 408 23.12 15.28 -26.23
CA HIS A 408 24.13 16.23 -26.70
C HIS A 408 23.55 17.64 -26.78
#